data_AF-A0A1V2NLJ4-F1
#
_entry.id   AF-A0A1V2NLJ4-F1
#
_cell.length_a   1.000
_cell.length_b   1.000
_cell.length_c   1.000
_cell.angle_alpha   90.00
_cell.angle_beta   90.00
_cell.angle_gamma   90.00
#
_symmetry.space_group_name_H-M   'P 1'
#
loop_
_entity.id
_entity.type
_entity.pdbx_description
1 polymer ?
#
loop_
_entity_poly.entity_id
_entity_poly.type
_entity_poly.pdbx_seq_one_letter_code
_entity_poly.pdbx_strand_id
1 'polypeptide(L)'
;MGTLYYGDVATPIEIEDRALAHVKVVIATKLRRGESFTLSWTHGPGQEVGRSTVWLHPSIPLRFVFDDPEPALLSRAWIEDLANSANSSGGLLLVPEPGSDAPRT
;
A
#
# COMPACT_ATOMS: atom_id res chain seq x y z
N MET A 1 -0.68 -11.68 6.40
CA MET A 1 0.28 -10.72 5.83
C MET A 1 0.10 -10.76 4.34
N GLY A 2 -0.56 -9.77 3.75
CA GLY A 2 -0.85 -9.79 2.33
C GLY A 2 0.38 -9.54 1.45
N THR A 3 0.20 -9.77 0.16
CA THR A 3 1.24 -9.61 -0.85
C THR A 3 0.76 -8.78 -2.03
N LEU A 4 1.54 -7.77 -2.40
CA LEU A 4 1.37 -6.99 -3.62
C LEU A 4 2.39 -7.44 -4.68
N TYR A 5 1.90 -7.88 -5.82
CA TYR A 5 2.70 -8.22 -7.00
C TYR A 5 2.55 -7.12 -8.04
N TYR A 6 3.67 -6.62 -8.53
CA TYR A 6 3.69 -5.59 -9.57
C TYR A 6 4.62 -5.97 -10.72
N GLY A 7 4.06 -6.06 -11.93
CA GLY A 7 4.79 -6.51 -13.11
C GLY A 7 5.35 -7.92 -12.95
N ASP A 8 6.51 -8.16 -13.56
CA ASP A 8 7.27 -9.42 -13.46
C ASP A 8 8.42 -9.30 -12.45
N VAL A 9 8.22 -8.48 -11.40
CA VAL A 9 9.25 -8.28 -10.39
C VAL A 9 9.36 -9.56 -9.55
N ALA A 10 10.58 -10.10 -9.48
CA ALA A 10 10.88 -11.36 -8.79
C ALA A 10 10.60 -11.32 -7.28
N THR A 11 10.69 -10.14 -6.68
CA THR A 11 10.47 -9.94 -5.24
C THR A 11 9.09 -9.33 -5.00
N PRO A 12 8.15 -10.07 -4.39
CA PRO A 12 6.86 -9.52 -4.00
C PRO A 12 7.00 -8.49 -2.87
N ILE A 13 6.02 -7.59 -2.74
CA ILE A 13 5.98 -6.61 -1.66
C ILE A 13 5.02 -7.12 -0.57
N GLU A 14 5.57 -7.43 0.61
CA GLU A 14 4.80 -7.86 1.77
C GLU A 14 4.21 -6.65 2.52
N ILE A 15 2.92 -6.70 2.79
CA ILE A 15 2.16 -5.64 3.47
C ILE A 15 1.12 -6.30 4.37
N GLU A 16 0.93 -5.80 5.58
CA GLU A 16 -0.11 -6.32 6.48
C GLU A 16 -1.50 -6.26 5.80
N ASP A 17 -2.34 -7.30 5.96
CA ASP A 17 -3.55 -7.48 5.14
C ASP A 17 -4.52 -6.30 5.24
N ARG A 18 -4.71 -5.77 6.45
CA ARG A 18 -5.54 -4.59 6.67
C ARG A 18 -4.94 -3.39 5.94
N ALA A 19 -3.64 -3.11 6.08
CA ALA A 19 -2.99 -2.03 5.34
C ALA A 19 -3.09 -2.22 3.81
N LEU A 20 -2.88 -3.45 3.31
CA LEU A 20 -3.02 -3.79 1.89
C LEU A 20 -4.44 -3.55 1.38
N ALA A 21 -5.46 -3.81 2.20
CA ALA A 21 -6.87 -3.59 1.82
C ALA A 21 -7.16 -2.10 1.59
N HIS A 22 -6.63 -1.21 2.44
CA HIS A 22 -6.79 0.23 2.30
C HIS A 22 -6.00 0.76 1.10
N VAL A 23 -4.75 0.32 0.96
CA VAL A 23 -3.89 0.67 -0.18
C VAL A 23 -4.51 0.22 -1.50
N LYS A 24 -5.09 -0.99 -1.56
CA LYS A 24 -5.82 -1.48 -2.75
C LYS A 24 -6.90 -0.51 -3.21
N VAL A 25 -7.67 0.07 -2.28
CA VAL A 25 -8.74 1.03 -2.62
C VAL A 25 -8.15 2.28 -3.28
N VAL A 26 -7.10 2.86 -2.70
CA VAL A 26 -6.46 4.07 -3.23
C VAL A 26 -5.80 3.81 -4.58
N ILE A 27 -5.04 2.71 -4.69
CA ILE A 27 -4.38 2.33 -5.95
C ILE A 27 -5.41 2.10 -7.05
N ALA A 28 -6.45 1.29 -6.80
CA ALA A 28 -7.48 1.00 -7.78
C ALA A 28 -8.21 2.27 -8.24
N THR A 29 -8.44 3.22 -7.33
CA THR A 29 -9.10 4.49 -7.66
C THR A 29 -8.25 5.34 -8.61
N LYS A 30 -6.95 5.51 -8.34
CA LYS A 30 -6.05 6.30 -9.19
C LYS A 30 -5.83 5.64 -10.55
N LEU A 31 -5.55 4.33 -10.58
CA LEU A 31 -5.30 3.62 -11.84
C LEU A 31 -6.54 3.59 -12.75
N ARG A 32 -7.76 3.49 -12.21
CA ARG A 32 -9.01 3.60 -13.00
C ARG A 32 -9.19 4.97 -13.66
N ARG A 33 -8.55 6.01 -13.13
CA ARG A 33 -8.53 7.37 -13.71
C ARG A 33 -7.37 7.58 -14.69
N GLY A 34 -6.57 6.55 -14.94
CA GLY A 34 -5.36 6.66 -15.76
C GLY A 34 -4.20 7.37 -15.05
N GLU A 35 -4.31 7.61 -13.74
CA GLU A 35 -3.28 8.32 -12.98
C GLU A 35 -2.15 7.36 -12.60
N SER A 36 -0.95 7.65 -13.10
CA SER A 36 0.28 6.97 -12.65
C SER A 36 0.89 7.72 -11.48
N PHE A 37 1.43 6.99 -10.50
CA PHE A 37 1.95 7.55 -9.26
C PHE A 37 2.93 6.57 -8.60
N THR A 38 3.65 7.02 -7.56
CA THR A 38 4.56 6.16 -6.80
C THR A 38 3.89 5.56 -5.56
N LEU A 39 4.27 4.35 -5.19
CA LEU A 39 4.05 3.75 -3.87
C LEU A 39 5.40 3.62 -3.16
N SER A 40 5.51 4.14 -1.95
CA SER A 40 6.71 4.04 -1.11
C SER A 40 6.39 3.38 0.23
N TRP A 41 7.30 2.55 0.73
CA TRP A 41 7.18 1.91 2.04
C TRP A 41 8.56 1.76 2.71
N THR A 42 8.56 1.72 4.03
CA THR A 42 9.74 1.37 4.83
C THR A 42 9.83 -0.14 4.97
N HIS A 43 11.04 -0.69 4.89
CA HIS A 43 11.26 -2.11 5.07
C HIS A 43 10.92 -2.55 6.50
N GLY A 44 10.27 -3.71 6.63
CA GLY A 44 9.82 -4.27 7.89
C GLY A 44 10.93 -5.00 8.66
N PRO A 45 10.62 -5.53 9.87
CA PRO A 45 11.53 -6.35 10.64
C PRO A 45 12.02 -7.57 9.82
N GLY A 46 13.33 -7.84 9.85
CA GLY A 46 13.94 -8.95 9.11
C GLY A 46 14.33 -8.63 7.65
N GLN A 47 13.99 -7.44 7.16
CA GLN A 47 14.49 -6.92 5.88
C GLN A 47 15.70 -5.98 6.09
N GLU A 48 16.49 -5.74 5.05
CA GLU A 48 17.56 -4.74 5.10
C GLU A 48 16.99 -3.35 5.44
N VAL A 49 17.67 -2.61 6.33
CA VAL A 49 17.21 -1.27 6.74
C VAL A 49 17.13 -0.37 5.51
N GLY A 50 15.95 0.17 5.25
CA GLY A 50 15.76 1.03 4.10
C GLY A 50 14.29 1.31 3.79
N ARG A 51 14.09 1.88 2.61
CA ARG A 51 12.78 2.11 2.02
C ARG A 51 12.84 1.72 0.55
N SER A 52 11.70 1.32 0.03
CA SER A 52 11.52 1.05 -1.39
C SER A 52 10.42 1.93 -1.97
N THR A 53 10.54 2.23 -3.25
CA THR A 53 9.55 2.98 -4.03
C THR A 53 9.36 2.29 -5.37
N VAL A 54 8.10 2.10 -5.77
CA VAL A 54 7.73 1.62 -7.11
C VAL A 54 6.88 2.65 -7.82
N TRP A 55 7.04 2.74 -9.14
CA TRP A 55 6.16 3.53 -10.01
C TRP A 55 5.00 2.65 -10.48
N LEU A 56 3.76 3.01 -10.18
CA LEU A 56 2.55 2.31 -10.58
C LEU A 56 1.95 2.93 -11.85
N HIS A 57 1.67 2.09 -12.85
CA HIS A 57 1.11 2.51 -14.14
C HIS A 57 -0.05 1.57 -14.56
N PRO A 58 -1.16 2.07 -15.16
CA PRO A 58 -2.34 1.26 -15.50
C PRO A 58 -2.08 0.10 -16.47
N SER A 59 -1.01 0.19 -17.28
CA SER A 59 -0.63 -0.86 -18.25
C SER A 59 0.25 -1.97 -17.69
N ILE A 60 0.63 -1.92 -16.41
CA ILE A 60 1.47 -2.94 -15.78
C ILE A 60 0.58 -3.84 -14.90
N PRO A 61 0.67 -5.18 -15.02
CA PRO A 61 -0.11 -6.08 -14.18
C PRO A 61 0.10 -5.82 -12.68
N LEU A 62 -1.02 -5.80 -11.95
CA LEU A 62 -1.04 -5.59 -10.51
C LEU A 62 -1.95 -6.63 -9.87
N ARG A 63 -1.45 -7.36 -8.88
CA ARG A 63 -2.22 -8.39 -8.17
C ARG A 63 -2.07 -8.22 -6.67
N PHE A 64 -3.21 -8.21 -5.99
CA PHE A 64 -3.32 -8.19 -4.54
C PHE A 64 -3.68 -9.61 -4.08
N VAL A 65 -2.88 -10.17 -3.20
CA VAL A 65 -3.15 -11.45 -2.53
C VAL A 65 -3.27 -11.17 -1.04
N PHE A 66 -4.33 -11.65 -0.42
CA PHE A 66 -4.56 -11.52 1.02
C PHE A 66 -4.40 -12.91 1.64
N ASP A 67 -3.76 -12.97 2.81
CA ASP A 67 -3.65 -14.25 3.54
C ASP A 67 -4.98 -14.60 4.22
N ASP A 68 -5.67 -13.58 4.75
CA ASP A 68 -7.01 -13.73 5.29
C ASP A 68 -8.03 -13.75 4.14
N PRO A 69 -8.85 -14.82 3.99
CA PRO A 69 -9.91 -14.86 2.99
C PRO A 69 -11.05 -13.87 3.28
N GLU A 70 -11.23 -13.46 4.53
CA GLU A 70 -12.27 -12.51 4.91
C GLU A 70 -11.82 -11.06 4.62
N PRO A 71 -12.65 -10.24 3.95
CA PRO A 71 -12.32 -8.85 3.70
C PRO A 71 -12.08 -8.06 5.00
N ALA A 72 -10.93 -7.40 5.11
CA ALA A 72 -10.64 -6.50 6.22
C ALA A 72 -11.67 -5.35 6.29
N LEU A 73 -12.07 -4.99 7.53
CA LEU A 73 -12.90 -3.81 7.78
C LEU A 73 -12.14 -2.54 7.40
N LEU A 74 -12.71 -1.76 6.49
CA LEU A 74 -12.10 -0.54 5.98
C LEU A 74 -12.40 0.67 6.87
N SER A 75 -11.35 1.42 7.22
CA SER A 75 -11.42 2.73 7.85
C SER A 75 -11.48 3.81 6.77
N ARG A 76 -12.59 4.55 6.75
CA ARG A 76 -12.79 5.66 5.81
C ARG A 76 -11.74 6.77 6.02
N ALA A 77 -11.47 7.13 7.27
CA ALA A 77 -10.49 8.16 7.61
C ALA A 77 -9.10 7.80 7.08
N TRP A 78 -8.69 6.53 7.23
CA TRP A 78 -7.40 6.08 6.76
C TRP A 78 -7.30 6.05 5.22
N ILE A 79 -8.39 5.66 4.53
CA ILE A 79 -8.45 5.77 3.06
C ILE A 79 -8.29 7.24 2.62
N GLU A 80 -8.94 8.17 3.31
CA GLU A 80 -8.84 9.60 3.02
C GLU A 80 -7.40 10.10 3.21
N ASP A 81 -6.73 9.73 4.30
CA ASP A 81 -5.32 10.07 4.55
C ASP A 81 -4.37 9.50 3.49
N LEU A 82 -4.53 8.22 3.13
CA LEU A 82 -3.74 7.57 2.08
C LEU A 82 -3.99 8.21 0.71
N ALA A 83 -5.24 8.54 0.39
CA ALA A 83 -5.60 9.22 -0.84
C ALA A 83 -4.98 10.63 -0.92
N ASN A 84 -4.99 11.36 0.20
CA ASN A 84 -4.34 12.68 0.30
C ASN A 84 -2.83 12.56 0.06
N SER A 85 -2.15 11.57 0.66
CA SER A 85 -0.74 11.28 0.37
C SER A 85 -0.52 11.02 -1.12
N ALA A 86 -1.34 10.15 -1.71
CA ALA A 86 -1.21 9.74 -3.12
C ALA A 86 -1.44 10.88 -4.14
N ASN A 87 -2.02 12.00 -3.71
CA ASN A 87 -2.20 13.19 -4.52
C ASN A 87 -1.08 14.23 -4.32
N SER A 88 -0.15 13.98 -3.41
CA SER A 88 1.04 14.81 -3.21
C SER A 88 2.16 14.46 -4.19
N SER A 89 3.17 15.33 -4.30
CA SER A 89 4.38 15.08 -5.09
C SER A 89 5.21 13.89 -4.58
N GLY A 90 5.01 13.45 -3.33
CA GLY A 90 5.70 12.28 -2.75
C GLY A 90 5.07 10.93 -3.14
N GLY A 91 3.86 10.94 -3.71
CA GLY A 91 3.09 9.73 -4.00
C GLY A 91 2.47 9.08 -2.75
N LEU A 92 1.97 7.85 -2.92
CA LEU A 92 1.35 7.09 -1.86
C LEU A 92 2.43 6.56 -0.90
N LEU A 93 2.39 7.00 0.35
CA LEU A 93 3.20 6.45 1.43
C LEU A 93 2.39 5.42 2.20
N LEU A 94 2.92 4.19 2.29
CA LEU A 94 2.40 3.19 3.21
C LEU A 94 2.77 3.61 4.64
N VAL A 95 1.79 4.10 5.39
CA VAL A 95 1.92 4.50 6.80
C VAL A 95 1.08 3.57 7.69
N PRO A 96 1.44 3.40 8.97
CA PRO A 96 0.60 2.70 9.93
C PRO A 96 -0.79 3.34 10.05
N GLU A 97 -1.77 2.57 10.53
CA GLU A 97 -3.11 3.08 10.76
C GLU A 97 -3.09 4.21 11.81
N PRO A 98 -3.75 5.36 11.55
CA PRO A 98 -3.90 6.40 12.56
C PRO A 98 -4.55 5.84 13.83
N GLY A 99 -3.85 5.94 14.98
CA GLY A 99 -4.34 5.43 16.26
C GLY A 99 -3.97 3.97 16.57
N SER A 100 -3.26 3.26 15.69
CA SER A 100 -2.65 1.95 16.00
C SER A 100 -1.30 2.07 16.72
N ASP A 101 -0.84 3.28 17.05
CA ASP A 101 0.32 3.48 17.91
C ASP A 101 -0.09 3.06 19.33
N ALA A 102 0.19 1.80 19.67
CA ALA A 102 0.21 1.37 21.07
C ALA A 102 1.12 2.31 21.87
N PRO A 103 0.87 2.55 23.17
CA PRO A 103 1.60 3.54 23.92
C PRO A 103 3.10 3.29 23.81
N ARG A 104 3.88 4.32 23.46
CA ARG A 104 5.32 4.33 23.73
C ARG A 104 5.49 4.38 25.25
N THR A 105 5.50 3.22 25.89
CA THR A 105 6.01 3.02 27.25
C THR A 105 7.52 3.09 27.27
#